data_AF-A0AB36DWM0-F1
#
_entry.id   AF-A0AB36DWM0-F1
#
_cell.length_a   1.000
_cell.length_b   1.000
_cell.length_c   1.000
_cell.angle_alpha   90.00
_cell.angle_beta   90.00
_cell.angle_gamma   90.00
#
_symmetry.space_group_name_H-M   'P 1'
#
loop_
_entity.id
_entity.type
_entity.pdbx_description
1 polymer ?
#
loop_
_entity_poly.entity_id
_entity_poly.type
_entity_poly.pdbx_seq_one_letter_code
_entity_poly.pdbx_strand_id
1 'polypeptide(L)'
;MSDKKTRGRASKVDLLPPHIRQELLLRLRDKSHSQQDILEYINSLIDEAGLGAEMKLSRTGLNRYASRMEEFGAKIRASRQMAEVWTKQLGEMPDSDVGKLLLEFVKTLAFETSMSMSESGKEISPKVLGQLALVAQRIEQAQSVNYKREKEIREDVIAQAAKAVEEAGKQSGIAIADVEKMMRAVYGISD
;
A
#
# COMPACT_ATOMS: atom_id res chain seq x y z
N MET A 1 18.64 20.20 -11.53
CA MET A 1 17.84 20.59 -12.70
C MET A 1 16.68 19.62 -12.81
N SER A 2 15.46 20.03 -12.44
CA SER A 2 14.27 19.19 -12.61
C SER A 2 14.04 19.00 -14.11
N ASP A 3 14.19 17.77 -14.59
CA ASP A 3 13.93 17.44 -15.99
C ASP A 3 12.48 17.83 -16.30
N LYS A 4 12.30 18.87 -17.11
CA LYS A 4 10.99 19.46 -17.37
C LYS A 4 10.28 18.48 -18.29
N LYS A 5 9.37 17.68 -17.72
CA LYS A 5 8.59 16.67 -18.46
C LYS A 5 7.70 17.39 -19.48
N THR A 6 8.23 17.61 -20.68
CA THR A 6 7.46 18.15 -21.81
C THR A 6 6.54 17.05 -22.34
N ARG A 7 5.50 17.44 -23.09
CA ARG A 7 4.56 16.49 -23.72
C ARG A 7 5.27 15.47 -24.63
N GLY A 8 6.50 15.75 -25.05
CA GLY A 8 7.24 14.94 -26.01
C GLY A 8 6.59 14.93 -27.39
N ARG A 9 7.29 14.37 -28.38
CA ARG A 9 6.71 14.10 -29.69
C ARG A 9 5.73 12.92 -29.56
N ALA A 10 4.52 13.08 -30.11
CA ALA A 10 3.54 11.99 -30.18
C ALA A 10 4.15 10.77 -30.89
N SER A 11 4.02 9.59 -30.28
CA SER A 11 4.45 8.35 -30.91
C SER A 11 3.46 7.93 -31.98
N LYS A 12 3.86 7.06 -32.92
CA LYS A 12 2.94 6.53 -33.94
C LYS A 12 1.71 5.86 -33.32
N VAL A 13 1.89 5.19 -32.17
CA VAL A 13 0.78 4.60 -31.39
C VAL A 13 -0.21 5.67 -30.93
N ASP A 14 0.27 6.85 -30.52
CA ASP A 14 -0.59 7.97 -30.09
C ASP A 14 -1.35 8.62 -31.25
N LEU A 15 -0.92 8.36 -32.49
CA LEU A 15 -1.51 8.87 -33.72
C LEU A 15 -2.46 7.87 -34.40
N LEU A 16 -2.51 6.61 -33.95
CA LEU A 16 -3.41 5.61 -34.52
C LEU A 16 -4.88 6.01 -34.34
N PRO A 17 -5.76 5.74 -35.32
CA PRO A 17 -7.19 5.90 -35.14
C PRO A 17 -7.69 5.16 -33.89
N PRO A 18 -8.74 5.67 -33.21
CA PRO A 18 -9.21 5.11 -31.95
C PRO A 18 -9.50 3.60 -32.00
N HIS A 19 -10.10 3.11 -33.08
CA HIS A 19 -10.45 1.69 -33.24
C HIS A 19 -9.19 0.79 -33.29
N ILE A 20 -8.16 1.15 -34.07
CA ILE A 20 -6.90 0.39 -34.14
C ILE A 20 -6.16 0.45 -32.79
N ARG A 21 -6.17 1.62 -32.15
CA ARG A 21 -5.53 1.79 -30.83
C ARG A 21 -6.20 0.94 -29.75
N GLN A 22 -7.53 0.87 -29.76
CA GLN A 22 -8.29 0.04 -28.83
C GLN A 22 -7.95 -1.44 -29.03
N GLU A 23 -7.87 -1.88 -30.27
CA GLU A 23 -7.51 -3.25 -30.60
C GLU A 23 -6.07 -3.60 -30.18
N LEU A 24 -5.12 -2.68 -30.39
CA LEU A 24 -3.76 -2.81 -29.86
C LEU A 24 -3.76 -2.97 -28.34
N LEU A 25 -4.55 -2.17 -27.61
CA LEU A 25 -4.64 -2.23 -26.16
C LEU A 25 -5.25 -3.55 -25.66
N LEU A 26 -6.28 -4.06 -26.35
CA LEU A 26 -6.91 -5.34 -26.02
C LEU A 26 -5.90 -6.48 -26.12
N ARG A 27 -5.13 -6.52 -27.22
CA ARG A 27 -4.13 -7.56 -27.44
C ARG A 27 -2.91 -7.45 -26.53
N LEU A 28 -2.46 -6.24 -26.21
CA LEU A 28 -1.38 -6.06 -25.22
C LEU A 28 -1.75 -6.54 -23.81
N ARG A 29 -3.05 -6.56 -23.48
CA ARG A 29 -3.54 -7.10 -22.21
C ARG A 29 -3.60 -8.62 -22.21
N ASP A 30 -3.88 -9.23 -23.36
CA ASP A 30 -3.92 -10.68 -23.52
C ASP A 30 -2.50 -11.24 -23.61
N LYS A 31 -2.09 -12.00 -22.58
CA LYS A 31 -0.74 -12.58 -22.51
C LYS A 31 -0.54 -13.78 -23.45
N SER A 32 -1.56 -14.20 -24.19
CA SER A 32 -1.44 -15.29 -25.17
C SER A 32 -0.79 -14.86 -26.49
N HIS A 33 -0.76 -13.56 -26.80
CA HIS A 33 -0.15 -13.05 -28.02
C HIS A 33 1.31 -12.66 -27.83
N SER A 34 2.18 -13.04 -28.78
CA SER A 34 3.54 -12.52 -28.81
C SER A 34 3.55 -11.07 -29.31
N GLN A 35 4.58 -10.30 -28.93
CA GLN A 35 4.75 -8.93 -29.46
C GLN A 35 4.87 -8.89 -30.98
N GLN A 36 5.37 -9.96 -31.61
CA GLN A 36 5.47 -10.06 -33.05
C GLN A 36 4.07 -10.22 -33.68
N ASP A 37 3.23 -11.10 -33.11
CA ASP A 37 1.86 -11.31 -33.60
C ASP A 37 1.02 -10.03 -33.48
N ILE A 38 1.17 -9.32 -32.36
CA ILE A 38 0.51 -8.02 -32.14
C ILE A 38 0.98 -7.00 -33.18
N LEU A 39 2.29 -6.95 -33.46
CA LEU A 39 2.86 -6.03 -34.43
C LEU A 39 2.31 -6.27 -35.84
N GLU A 40 2.32 -7.54 -36.28
CA GLU A 40 1.84 -7.95 -37.60
C GLU A 40 0.36 -7.62 -37.78
N TYR A 41 -0.45 -8.01 -36.81
CA TYR A 41 -1.89 -7.78 -36.84
C TYR A 41 -2.25 -6.29 -36.80
N ILE A 42 -1.59 -5.48 -35.96
CA ILE A 42 -1.87 -4.03 -35.94
C ILE A 42 -1.40 -3.36 -37.23
N ASN A 43 -0.30 -3.81 -37.83
CA ASN A 43 0.12 -3.29 -39.13
C ASN A 43 -0.80 -3.71 -40.27
N SER A 44 -1.47 -4.87 -40.22
CA SER A 44 -2.48 -5.26 -41.21
C SER A 44 -3.72 -4.36 -41.11
N LEU A 45 -4.19 -4.04 -39.89
CA LEU A 45 -5.28 -3.08 -39.70
C LEU A 45 -4.94 -1.68 -40.20
N ILE A 46 -3.68 -1.26 -40.08
CA ILE A 46 -3.19 0.02 -40.63
C ILE A 46 -3.24 0.02 -42.16
N ASP A 47 -2.89 -1.11 -42.80
CA ASP A 47 -2.98 -1.29 -44.25
C ASP A 47 -4.45 -1.28 -44.72
N GLU A 48 -5.31 -2.03 -44.06
CA GLU A 48 -6.76 -2.11 -44.36
C GLU A 48 -7.45 -0.74 -44.22
N ALA A 49 -7.03 0.05 -43.23
CA ALA A 49 -7.52 1.41 -43.02
C ALA A 49 -6.92 2.45 -43.99
N GLY A 50 -6.00 2.06 -44.87
CA GLY A 50 -5.40 2.95 -45.87
C GLY A 50 -4.55 4.07 -45.29
N LEU A 51 -3.97 3.87 -44.10
CA LEU A 51 -3.23 4.91 -43.35
C LEU A 51 -1.78 5.11 -43.81
N GLY A 52 -1.30 4.33 -44.78
CA GLY A 52 0.05 4.45 -45.33
C GLY A 52 1.13 3.74 -44.51
N ALA A 53 2.26 3.47 -45.17
CA ALA A 53 3.41 2.76 -44.60
C ALA A 53 4.10 3.55 -43.48
N GLU A 54 4.01 4.88 -43.51
CA GLU A 54 4.54 5.79 -42.49
C GLU A 54 3.85 5.62 -41.14
N MET A 55 2.60 5.15 -41.10
CA MET A 55 1.86 4.91 -39.87
C MET A 55 2.15 3.53 -39.26
N LYS A 56 2.77 2.62 -40.01
CA LYS A 56 3.16 1.30 -39.50
C LYS A 56 4.04 1.42 -38.26
N LEU A 57 3.69 0.62 -37.27
CA LEU A 57 4.44 0.48 -36.05
C LEU A 57 5.73 -0.29 -36.32
N SER A 58 6.79 0.08 -35.61
CA SER A 58 8.00 -0.73 -35.54
C SER A 58 7.98 -1.58 -34.27
N ARG A 59 8.71 -2.70 -34.29
CA ARG A 59 8.89 -3.57 -33.11
C ARG A 59 9.37 -2.78 -31.88
N THR A 60 10.36 -1.91 -32.05
CA THR A 60 10.87 -1.07 -30.97
C THR A 60 9.82 -0.06 -30.47
N GLY A 61 9.03 0.52 -31.36
CA GLY A 61 7.96 1.44 -31.00
C GLY A 61 6.85 0.77 -30.19
N LEU A 62 6.43 -0.42 -30.62
CA LEU A 62 5.48 -1.26 -29.92
C LEU A 62 6.00 -1.69 -28.53
N ASN A 63 7.23 -2.20 -28.46
CA ASN A 63 7.86 -2.63 -27.21
C ASN A 63 7.89 -1.49 -26.18
N ARG A 64 8.32 -0.29 -26.59
CA ARG A 64 8.35 0.88 -25.69
C ARG A 64 6.96 1.26 -25.19
N TYR A 65 5.94 1.17 -26.05
CA TYR A 65 4.57 1.45 -25.66
C TYR A 65 4.05 0.39 -24.68
N ALA A 66 4.26 -0.90 -24.98
CA ALA A 66 3.88 -2.03 -24.15
C ALA A 66 4.52 -1.94 -22.75
N SER A 67 5.82 -1.65 -22.65
CA SER A 67 6.50 -1.48 -21.38
C SER A 67 5.92 -0.33 -20.54
N ARG A 68 5.61 0.82 -21.17
CA ARG A 68 4.95 1.91 -20.45
C ARG A 68 3.58 1.49 -19.93
N MET A 69 2.78 0.81 -20.76
CA MET A 69 1.46 0.32 -20.35
C MET A 69 1.53 -0.68 -19.21
N GLU A 70 2.52 -1.57 -19.23
CA GLU A 70 2.74 -2.54 -18.15
C GLU A 70 3.14 -1.85 -16.85
N GLU A 71 3.97 -0.81 -16.89
CA GLU A 71 4.34 -0.03 -15.69
C GLU A 71 3.10 0.60 -15.02
N PHE A 72 2.21 1.20 -15.82
CA PHE A 72 0.95 1.73 -15.31
C PHE A 72 -0.01 0.62 -14.84
N GLY A 73 -0.11 -0.48 -15.59
CA GLY A 73 -0.94 -1.63 -15.25
C GLY A 73 -0.52 -2.29 -13.94
N ALA A 74 0.77 -2.45 -13.71
CA ALA A 74 1.34 -2.98 -12.48
C ALA A 74 0.96 -2.13 -11.27
N LYS A 75 1.07 -0.80 -11.38
CA LYS A 75 0.64 0.14 -10.33
C LYS A 75 -0.84 -0.01 -10.01
N ILE A 76 -1.70 -0.08 -11.03
CA ILE A 76 -3.16 -0.25 -10.85
C ILE A 76 -3.48 -1.59 -10.17
N ARG A 77 -2.83 -2.68 -10.56
CA ARG A 77 -3.05 -4.01 -9.93
C ARG A 77 -2.58 -4.00 -8.47
N ALA A 78 -1.43 -3.42 -8.18
CA ALA A 78 -0.96 -3.25 -6.81
C ALA A 78 -1.96 -2.45 -5.97
N SER A 79 -2.45 -1.31 -6.48
CA SER A 79 -3.48 -0.52 -5.79
C SER A 79 -4.79 -1.29 -5.58
N ARG A 80 -5.21 -2.13 -6.52
CA ARG A 80 -6.43 -2.96 -6.37
C ARG A 80 -6.24 -4.08 -5.35
N GLN A 81 -5.11 -4.78 -5.38
CA GLN A 81 -4.78 -5.79 -4.37
C GLN A 81 -4.74 -5.15 -2.98
N MET A 82 -4.15 -3.97 -2.86
CA MET A 82 -4.20 -3.21 -1.62
C MET A 82 -5.64 -2.88 -1.22
N ALA A 83 -6.46 -2.32 -2.12
CA ALA A 83 -7.86 -2.00 -1.81
C ALA A 83 -8.67 -3.23 -1.38
N GLU A 84 -8.41 -4.40 -1.95
CA GLU A 84 -9.04 -5.68 -1.57
C GLU A 84 -8.58 -6.14 -0.18
N VAL A 85 -7.27 -6.10 0.11
CA VAL A 85 -6.72 -6.35 1.45
C VAL A 85 -7.36 -5.41 2.47
N TRP A 86 -7.49 -4.14 2.13
CA TRP A 86 -8.11 -3.13 2.98
C TRP A 86 -9.60 -3.41 3.21
N THR A 87 -10.36 -3.74 2.17
CA THR A 87 -11.78 -4.06 2.30
C THR A 87 -11.99 -5.29 3.19
N LYS A 88 -11.14 -6.31 3.03
CA LYS A 88 -11.22 -7.56 3.78
C LYS A 88 -10.75 -7.41 5.23
N GLN A 89 -9.67 -6.68 5.48
CA GLN A 89 -9.11 -6.51 6.83
C GLN A 89 -9.87 -5.45 7.64
N LEU A 90 -10.25 -4.33 7.02
CA LEU A 90 -10.93 -3.24 7.74
C LEU A 90 -12.41 -3.51 8.01
N GLY A 91 -13.06 -4.36 7.20
CA GLY A 91 -14.46 -4.71 7.42
C GLY A 91 -14.72 -5.50 8.71
N GLU A 92 -13.69 -6.13 9.28
CA GLU A 92 -13.80 -7.03 10.44
C GLU A 92 -12.91 -6.60 11.62
N MET A 93 -12.06 -5.58 11.47
CA MET A 93 -11.13 -5.12 12.52
C MET A 93 -11.73 -4.03 13.41
N PRO A 94 -11.44 -4.04 14.72
CA PRO A 94 -11.68 -2.89 15.59
C PRO A 94 -10.95 -1.64 15.09
N ASP A 95 -11.56 -0.45 15.27
CA ASP A 95 -10.99 0.84 14.83
C ASP A 95 -9.55 1.08 15.31
N SER A 96 -9.18 0.56 16.48
CA SER A 96 -7.82 0.65 17.03
C SER A 96 -6.77 -0.08 16.19
N ASP A 97 -7.17 -1.14 15.48
CA ASP A 97 -6.25 -1.97 14.71
C ASP A 97 -6.13 -1.51 13.25
N VAL A 98 -7.12 -0.77 12.74
CA VAL A 98 -7.05 -0.05 11.46
C VAL A 98 -5.88 0.94 11.44
N GLY A 99 -5.72 1.70 12.53
CA GLY A 99 -4.61 2.65 12.67
C GLY A 99 -3.24 1.98 12.70
N LYS A 100 -3.15 0.80 13.34
CA LYS A 100 -1.91 0.00 13.38
C LYS A 100 -1.55 -0.53 11.99
N LEU A 101 -2.54 -1.04 11.24
CA LEU A 101 -2.34 -1.54 9.88
C LEU A 101 -1.84 -0.45 8.93
N LEU A 102 -2.46 0.74 8.97
CA LEU A 102 -2.01 1.89 8.18
C LEU A 102 -0.55 2.24 8.51
N LEU A 103 -0.18 2.19 9.79
CA LEU A 103 1.18 2.49 10.21
C LEU A 103 2.20 1.49 9.67
N GLU A 104 1.90 0.19 9.73
CA GLU A 104 2.75 -0.84 9.14
C GLU A 104 2.93 -0.65 7.64
N PHE A 105 1.86 -0.25 6.94
CA PHE A 105 1.95 0.06 5.53
C PHE A 105 2.87 1.25 5.21
N VAL A 106 2.79 2.33 6.00
CA VAL A 106 3.69 3.48 5.84
C VAL A 106 5.15 3.08 6.09
N LYS A 107 5.42 2.19 7.06
CA LYS A 107 6.76 1.62 7.27
C LYS A 107 7.24 0.84 6.05
N THR A 108 6.41 -0.04 5.48
CA THR A 108 6.74 -0.82 4.28
C THR A 108 7.06 0.09 3.10
N LEU A 109 6.22 1.08 2.82
CA LEU A 109 6.48 2.03 1.73
C LEU A 109 7.76 2.84 1.94
N ALA A 110 8.02 3.29 3.17
CA ALA A 110 9.25 4.02 3.50
C ALA A 110 10.49 3.13 3.29
N PHE A 111 10.40 1.85 3.67
CA PHE A 111 11.46 0.87 3.44
C PHE A 111 11.69 0.60 1.96
N GLU A 112 10.65 0.26 1.20
CA GLU A 112 10.73 0.00 -0.24
C GLU A 112 11.28 1.21 -1.00
N THR A 113 10.82 2.41 -0.65
CA THR A 113 11.32 3.66 -1.24
C THR A 113 12.80 3.84 -0.92
N SER A 114 13.21 3.61 0.32
CA SER A 114 14.61 3.74 0.74
C SER A 114 15.50 2.72 0.00
N MET A 115 15.03 1.49 -0.17
CA MET A 115 15.74 0.43 -0.88
C MET A 115 15.87 0.76 -2.37
N SER A 116 14.77 1.15 -3.03
CA SER A 116 14.79 1.58 -4.42
C SER A 116 15.74 2.76 -4.66
N MET A 117 15.78 3.72 -3.72
CA MET A 117 16.72 4.83 -3.78
C MET A 117 18.17 4.38 -3.64
N SER A 118 18.46 3.48 -2.70
CA SER A 118 19.81 2.92 -2.51
C SER A 118 20.29 2.12 -3.72
N GLU A 119 19.40 1.34 -4.34
CA GLU A 119 19.72 0.51 -5.51
C GLU A 119 19.88 1.34 -6.79
N SER A 120 19.31 2.55 -6.84
CA SER A 120 19.35 3.41 -8.03
C SER A 120 20.75 3.92 -8.38
N GLY A 121 21.73 3.78 -7.47
CA GLY A 121 23.10 4.28 -7.63
C GLY A 121 23.20 5.81 -7.73
N LYS A 122 22.09 6.53 -7.50
CA LYS A 122 22.05 8.00 -7.50
C LYS A 122 22.33 8.53 -6.10
N GLU A 123 23.03 9.66 -6.05
CA GLU A 123 23.24 10.37 -4.79
C GLU A 123 21.89 10.79 -4.19
N ILE A 124 21.67 10.42 -2.93
CA ILE A 124 20.44 10.74 -2.23
C ILE A 124 20.53 12.18 -1.71
N SER A 125 19.63 13.05 -2.17
CA SER A 125 19.63 14.45 -1.73
C SER A 125 19.29 14.59 -0.23
N PRO A 126 19.89 15.57 0.49
CA PRO A 126 19.59 15.84 1.90
C PRO A 126 18.09 16.09 2.18
N LYS A 127 17.38 16.67 1.20
CA LYS A 127 15.93 16.89 1.32
C LYS A 127 15.15 15.59 1.47
N VAL A 128 15.52 14.56 0.71
CA VAL A 128 14.83 13.27 0.77
C VAL A 128 15.19 12.53 2.06
N LEU A 129 16.45 12.60 2.50
CA LEU A 129 16.85 12.08 3.81
C LEU A 129 16.05 12.74 4.96
N GLY A 130 15.89 14.07 4.92
CA GLY A 130 15.09 14.80 5.90
C GLY A 130 13.61 14.39 5.88
N GLN A 131 13.05 14.09 4.71
CA GLN A 131 11.68 13.59 4.60
C GLN A 131 11.53 12.18 5.18
N LEU A 132 12.49 11.28 4.91
CA LEU A 132 12.50 9.93 5.48
C LEU A 132 12.65 9.96 7.01
N ALA A 133 13.54 10.80 7.53
CA ALA A 133 13.71 11.00 8.96
C ALA A 133 12.42 11.50 9.63
N LEU A 134 11.71 12.43 8.98
CA LEU A 134 10.42 12.92 9.48
C LEU A 134 9.34 11.84 9.48
N VAL A 135 9.30 10.98 8.45
CA VAL A 135 8.38 9.83 8.42
C VAL A 135 8.69 8.87 9.57
N ALA A 136 9.97 8.51 9.78
CA ALA A 136 10.39 7.68 10.89
C ALA A 136 10.00 8.28 12.24
N GLN A 137 10.25 9.57 12.46
CA GLN A 137 9.87 10.28 13.68
C GLN A 137 8.36 10.22 13.94
N ARG A 138 7.53 10.45 12.91
CA ARG A 138 6.07 10.39 13.04
C ARG A 138 5.58 8.99 13.36
N ILE A 139 6.24 7.96 12.82
CA ILE A 139 5.92 6.57 13.11
C ILE A 139 6.19 6.26 14.59
N GLU A 140 7.36 6.64 15.09
CA GLU A 140 7.72 6.44 16.51
C GLU A 140 6.78 7.19 17.46
N GLN A 141 6.41 8.43 17.11
CA GLN A 141 5.42 9.20 17.88
C GLN A 141 4.06 8.50 17.93
N ALA A 142 3.58 8.00 16.79
CA ALA A 142 2.32 7.27 16.72
C ALA A 142 2.35 5.98 17.57
N GLN A 143 3.46 5.24 17.54
CA GLN A 143 3.67 4.06 18.38
C GLN A 143 3.65 4.41 19.87
N SER A 144 4.33 5.48 20.27
CA SER A 144 4.34 5.93 21.67
C SER A 144 2.94 6.30 22.17
N VAL A 145 2.15 7.02 21.37
CA VAL A 145 0.75 7.34 21.70
C VAL A 145 -0.11 6.08 21.81
N ASN A 146 0.03 5.15 20.87
CA ASN A 146 -0.71 3.88 20.90
C ASN A 146 -0.36 3.05 22.13
N TYR A 147 0.94 2.91 22.43
CA TYR A 147 1.40 2.19 23.62
C TYR A 147 0.86 2.83 24.91
N LYS A 148 0.90 4.16 25.01
CA LYS A 148 0.35 4.89 26.16
C LYS A 148 -1.14 4.61 26.32
N ARG A 149 -1.92 4.69 25.24
CA ARG A 149 -3.35 4.39 25.27
C ARG A 149 -3.63 2.95 25.67
N GLU A 150 -2.90 1.97 25.12
CA GLU A 150 -3.06 0.55 25.49
C GLU A 150 -2.72 0.30 26.96
N LYS A 151 -1.70 0.99 27.48
CA LYS A 151 -1.36 0.94 28.90
C LYS A 151 -2.48 1.51 29.77
N GLU A 152 -3.01 2.68 29.45
CA GLU A 152 -4.13 3.31 30.16
C GLU A 152 -5.37 2.41 30.17
N ILE A 153 -5.74 1.85 29.01
CA ILE A 153 -6.87 0.90 28.90
C ILE A 153 -6.63 -0.33 29.79
N ARG A 154 -5.40 -0.87 29.81
CA ARG A 154 -5.07 -2.04 30.65
C ARG A 154 -5.18 -1.70 32.13
N GLU A 155 -4.67 -0.55 32.55
CA GLU A 155 -4.76 -0.08 33.93
C GLU A 155 -6.22 0.11 34.36
N ASP A 156 -7.05 0.70 33.50
CA ASP A 156 -8.48 0.88 33.74
C ASP A 156 -9.22 -0.46 33.86
N VAL A 157 -8.92 -1.43 32.97
CA VAL A 157 -9.53 -2.77 33.01
C VAL A 157 -9.14 -3.51 34.29
N ILE A 158 -7.87 -3.46 34.69
CA ILE A 158 -7.41 -4.09 35.94
C ILE A 158 -8.09 -3.43 37.15
N ALA A 159 -8.21 -2.10 37.16
CA ALA A 159 -8.90 -1.39 38.24
C ALA A 159 -10.40 -1.72 38.31
N GLN A 160 -11.07 -1.83 37.17
CA GLN A 160 -12.47 -2.27 37.11
C GLN A 160 -12.64 -3.70 37.59
N ALA A 161 -11.75 -4.63 37.19
CA ALA A 161 -11.77 -6.01 37.64
C ALA A 161 -11.56 -6.11 39.16
N ALA A 162 -10.62 -5.35 39.72
CA ALA A 162 -10.37 -5.32 41.16
C ALA A 162 -11.61 -4.81 41.94
N LYS A 163 -12.27 -3.74 41.46
CA LYS A 163 -13.53 -3.26 42.05
C LYS A 163 -14.65 -4.29 41.97
N ALA A 164 -14.79 -4.98 40.85
CA ALA A 164 -15.79 -6.03 40.69
C ALA A 164 -15.57 -7.19 41.67
N VAL A 165 -14.31 -7.59 41.90
CA VAL A 165 -13.94 -8.59 42.93
C VAL A 165 -14.30 -8.10 44.33
N GLU A 166 -14.01 -6.83 44.64
CA GLU A 166 -14.34 -6.22 45.93
C GLU A 166 -15.86 -6.24 46.20
N GLU A 167 -16.65 -5.78 45.24
CA GLU A 167 -18.11 -5.72 45.33
C GLU A 167 -18.73 -7.13 45.45
N ALA A 168 -18.29 -8.07 44.62
CA ALA A 168 -18.78 -9.45 44.65
C ALA A 168 -18.40 -10.16 45.96
N GLY A 169 -17.19 -9.95 46.46
CA GLY A 169 -16.72 -10.51 47.73
C GLY A 169 -17.51 -9.99 48.93
N LYS A 170 -17.77 -8.67 48.97
CA LYS A 170 -18.62 -8.04 49.99
C LYS A 170 -20.05 -8.58 49.95
N GLN A 171 -20.64 -8.72 48.77
CA GLN A 171 -21.99 -9.26 48.61
C GLN A 171 -22.10 -10.74 49.02
N SER A 172 -21.04 -11.52 48.77
CA SER A 172 -20.99 -12.96 49.07
C SER A 172 -20.58 -13.26 50.52
N GLY A 173 -20.30 -12.24 51.34
CA GLY A 173 -19.90 -12.41 52.74
C GLY A 173 -18.51 -13.04 52.92
N ILE A 174 -17.63 -12.93 51.92
CA ILE A 174 -16.25 -13.41 52.01
C ILE A 174 -15.48 -12.54 53.03
N ALA A 175 -14.54 -13.13 53.77
CA ALA A 175 -13.71 -12.38 54.69
C ALA A 175 -12.91 -11.29 53.97
N ILE A 176 -12.85 -10.09 54.55
CA ILE A 176 -12.20 -8.92 53.94
C ILE A 176 -10.73 -9.22 53.57
N ALA A 177 -10.02 -9.96 54.41
CA ALA A 177 -8.63 -10.36 54.16
C ALA A 177 -8.47 -11.21 52.88
N ASP A 178 -9.44 -12.08 52.59
CA ASP A 178 -9.42 -12.90 51.37
C ASP A 178 -9.77 -12.06 50.13
N VAL A 179 -10.68 -11.08 50.27
CA VAL A 179 -11.01 -10.13 49.20
C VAL A 179 -9.80 -9.26 48.84
N GLU A 180 -9.08 -8.75 49.84
CA GLU A 180 -7.85 -7.97 49.63
C GLU A 180 -6.77 -8.80 48.92
N LYS A 181 -6.62 -10.08 49.30
CA LYS A 181 -5.69 -11.00 48.64
C LYS A 181 -6.07 -11.23 47.17
N MET A 182 -7.35 -11.44 46.88
CA MET A 182 -7.86 -11.58 45.51
C MET A 182 -7.60 -10.30 44.68
N MET A 183 -7.85 -9.11 45.24
CA MET A 183 -7.56 -7.85 44.55
C MET A 183 -6.07 -7.68 44.24
N ARG A 184 -5.17 -7.97 45.19
CA ARG A 184 -3.71 -7.93 44.95
C ARG A 184 -3.29 -8.86 43.81
N ALA A 185 -3.87 -10.05 43.76
CA ALA A 185 -3.64 -11.00 42.67
C ALA A 185 -4.11 -10.46 41.31
N VAL A 186 -5.23 -9.72 41.24
CA VAL A 186 -5.69 -9.04 40.00
C VAL A 186 -4.67 -8.01 39.51
N TYR A 187 -4.01 -7.28 40.43
CA TYR A 187 -2.91 -6.38 40.10
C TYR A 187 -1.58 -7.09 39.79
N GLY A 188 -1.54 -8.43 39.85
CA GLY A 188 -0.32 -9.20 39.67
C GLY A 188 0.69 -9.06 40.82
N ILE A 189 0.25 -8.54 41.97
CA ILE A 189 1.06 -8.42 43.19
C ILE A 189 0.86 -9.72 43.97
N SER A 190 1.91 -10.54 44.05
CA SER A 190 1.94 -11.73 44.89
C SER A 190 2.65 -11.39 46.20
N ASP A 191 2.12 -11.84 47.33
CA ASP A 191 2.81 -11.76 48.64
C ASP A 191 4.12 -12.58 48.64
#